data_AF-A0A957I6T2-F1
#
_entry.id   AF-A0A957I6T2-F1
#
_cell.length_a   1.000
_cell.length_b   1.000
_cell.length_c   1.000
_cell.angle_alpha   90.00
_cell.angle_beta   90.00
_cell.angle_gamma   90.00
#
_symmetry.space_group_name_H-M   'P 1'
#
loop_
_entity.id
_entity.type
_entity.pdbx_description
1 polymer ?
#
loop_
_entity_poly.entity_id
_entity_poly.type
_entity_poly.pdbx_seq_one_letter_code
_entity_poly.pdbx_strand_id
1 'polypeptide(L)'
;MRAITYLVLGAALWLLVGCAGGSGGETAVSSQTNQITETGRLTLPQLSAAALAGQPVQVVASTSLIGDVVAQVGGDAIELTTLMAPGQDPHSFQPGAQALTAVAQADVIFVNGWGLEESLVEDIETIGEEVPIVPISANIEPLLLGEHGAADDHENEAEAE
;
A
#
# COMPACT_ATOMS: atom_id res chain seq x y z
N MET A 1 -39.27 -35.01 48.17
CA MET A 1 -39.82 -33.80 48.80
C MET A 1 -38.83 -32.67 48.52
N ARG A 2 -39.06 -31.62 47.73
CA ARG A 2 -40.25 -30.88 47.26
C ARG A 2 -39.94 -30.43 45.81
N ALA A 3 -40.71 -30.83 44.79
CA ALA A 3 -41.85 -30.09 44.22
C ALA A 3 -41.44 -28.70 43.69
N ILE A 4 -41.20 -28.54 42.37
CA ILE A 4 -42.18 -28.21 41.31
C ILE A 4 -42.50 -26.69 41.25
N THR A 5 -42.06 -26.08 40.15
CA THR A 5 -42.81 -25.17 39.26
C THR A 5 -43.64 -24.05 39.88
N TYR A 6 -43.26 -22.78 39.63
CA TYR A 6 -44.23 -21.74 39.30
C TYR A 6 -43.71 -20.81 38.19
N LEU A 7 -44.34 -20.99 37.05
CA LEU A 7 -44.41 -20.17 35.85
C LEU A 7 -45.58 -19.17 36.03
N VAL A 8 -45.48 -17.99 35.44
CA VAL A 8 -46.53 -16.99 35.14
C VAL A 8 -47.06 -16.13 36.31
N LEU A 9 -46.68 -14.85 36.35
CA LEU A 9 -47.56 -13.69 36.11
C LEU A 9 -46.76 -12.40 36.30
N GLY A 10 -46.66 -11.56 35.27
CA GLY A 10 -46.05 -10.24 35.41
C GLY A 10 -45.73 -9.51 34.10
N ALA A 11 -46.55 -9.68 33.06
CA ALA A 11 -46.53 -8.80 31.91
C ALA A 11 -47.38 -7.57 32.22
N ALA A 12 -46.75 -6.40 32.35
CA ALA A 12 -47.35 -5.10 32.05
C ALA A 12 -46.29 -3.99 32.16
N LEU A 13 -46.21 -3.14 31.14
CA LEU A 13 -45.51 -1.84 31.11
C LEU A 13 -43.98 -1.95 31.14
N TRP A 14 -43.24 -1.61 30.08
CA TRP A 14 -43.26 -0.33 29.37
C TRP A 14 -42.93 -0.51 27.88
N LEU A 15 -43.89 -0.14 27.03
CA LEU A 15 -43.64 0.23 25.64
C LEU A 15 -43.35 1.73 25.63
N LEU A 16 -42.10 2.12 25.35
CA LEU A 16 -41.83 3.38 24.65
C LEU A 16 -40.70 3.16 23.63
N VAL A 17 -41.16 3.26 22.39
CA VAL A 17 -40.46 3.37 21.12
C VAL A 17 -39.25 4.30 21.21
N GLY A 18 -38.10 3.81 20.75
CA GLY A 18 -36.97 4.60 20.30
C GLY A 18 -36.45 4.03 19.00
N CYS A 19 -36.93 4.57 17.87
CA CYS A 19 -36.27 4.37 16.58
C CYS A 19 -34.89 5.04 16.62
N ALA A 20 -33.84 4.25 16.54
CA ALA A 20 -32.55 4.71 16.05
C ALA A 20 -32.00 3.59 15.15
N GLY A 21 -32.13 3.80 13.84
CA GLY A 21 -31.53 2.94 12.83
C GLY A 21 -30.01 2.99 12.97
N GLY A 22 -29.43 1.91 13.51
CA GLY A 22 -28.02 1.61 13.32
C GLY A 22 -27.86 1.05 11.93
N SER A 23 -27.52 1.91 10.96
CA SER A 23 -26.96 1.45 9.70
C SER A 23 -25.67 0.70 10.03
N GLY A 24 -25.66 -0.61 9.79
CA GLY A 24 -24.42 -1.35 9.64
C GLY A 24 -23.66 -0.73 8.49
N GLY A 25 -22.74 0.17 8.81
CA GLY A 25 -21.70 0.60 7.89
C GLY A 25 -20.73 -0.56 7.77
N GLU A 26 -20.95 -1.41 6.78
CA GLU A 26 -19.89 -2.22 6.20
C GLU A 26 -18.82 -1.22 5.71
N THR A 27 -17.77 -1.03 6.50
CA THR A 27 -16.58 -0.32 6.04
C THR A 27 -15.90 -1.24 5.03
N ALA A 28 -16.34 -1.14 3.78
CA ALA A 28 -15.61 -1.65 2.64
C ALA A 28 -14.23 -0.97 2.66
N VAL A 29 -13.21 -1.70 3.09
CA VAL A 29 -11.83 -1.37 2.82
C VAL A 29 -11.67 -1.56 1.31
N SER A 30 -11.89 -0.46 0.57
CA SER A 30 -11.69 -0.42 -0.87
C SER A 30 -10.20 -0.54 -1.11
N SER A 31 -9.79 -1.66 -1.68
CA SER A 31 -8.51 -1.87 -2.35
C SER A 31 -8.29 -0.73 -3.35
N GLN A 32 -7.55 0.29 -2.93
CA GLN A 32 -7.25 1.45 -3.77
C GLN A 32 -5.76 1.45 -4.06
N THR A 33 -5.45 0.80 -5.19
CA THR A 33 -4.24 1.07 -5.97
C THR A 33 -4.04 2.58 -6.08
N ASN A 34 -2.78 3.01 -6.03
CA ASN A 34 -2.27 4.35 -6.32
C ASN A 34 -3.28 5.26 -7.05
N GLN A 35 -4.12 5.98 -6.28
CA GLN A 35 -5.13 6.85 -6.88
C GLN A 35 -4.42 8.05 -7.50
N ILE A 36 -4.41 8.10 -8.83
CA ILE A 36 -3.99 9.28 -9.57
C ILE A 36 -5.11 10.33 -9.40
N THR A 37 -4.81 11.42 -8.70
CA THR A 37 -5.72 12.57 -8.57
C THR A 37 -6.06 13.19 -9.93
N GLU A 38 -7.11 14.03 -10.00
CA GLU A 38 -7.45 14.81 -11.21
C GLU A 38 -6.27 15.65 -11.74
N THR A 39 -5.26 15.93 -10.92
CA THR A 39 -4.03 16.65 -11.30
C THR A 39 -2.94 15.74 -11.85
N GLY A 40 -3.18 14.44 -12.04
CA GLY A 40 -2.15 13.51 -12.47
C GLY A 40 -1.05 13.38 -11.40
N ARG A 41 -1.42 13.14 -10.13
CA ARG A 41 -0.46 12.92 -9.02
C ARG A 41 -0.89 11.72 -8.20
N LEU A 42 0.07 10.94 -7.72
CA LEU A 42 -0.16 9.88 -6.74
C LEU A 42 -0.55 10.48 -5.39
N THR A 43 -1.54 9.87 -4.72
CA THR A 43 -1.92 10.19 -3.35
C THR A 43 -1.24 9.29 -2.34
N LEU A 44 -1.17 9.77 -1.09
CA LEU A 44 -0.82 8.92 0.04
C LEU A 44 -2.03 8.05 0.44
N PRO A 45 -1.82 6.79 0.84
CA PRO A 45 -2.89 5.98 1.41
C PRO A 45 -3.33 6.54 2.78
N GLN A 46 -4.51 6.13 3.21
CA GLN A 46 -4.96 6.37 4.59
C GLN A 46 -4.12 5.49 5.53
N LEU A 47 -3.38 6.12 6.44
CA LEU A 47 -2.59 5.42 7.45
C LEU A 47 -3.28 5.54 8.80
N SER A 48 -3.21 4.46 9.59
CA SER A 48 -3.64 4.44 10.98
C SER A 48 -2.47 4.06 11.88
N ALA A 49 -2.50 4.51 13.13
CA ALA A 49 -1.43 4.20 14.07
C ALA A 49 -1.48 2.70 14.44
N ALA A 50 -0.38 1.99 14.21
CA ALA A 50 -0.20 0.63 14.67
C ALA A 50 0.15 0.59 16.17
N ALA A 51 -0.53 -0.28 16.92
CA ALA A 51 -0.20 -0.53 18.33
C ALA A 51 0.92 -1.58 18.43
N LEU A 52 2.17 -1.12 18.49
CA LEU A 52 3.34 -1.98 18.35
C LEU A 52 3.84 -2.62 19.65
N ALA A 53 3.21 -2.33 20.80
CA ALA A 53 3.57 -2.89 22.12
C ALA A 53 5.08 -2.81 22.48
N GLY A 54 5.80 -1.82 21.95
CA GLY A 54 7.24 -1.63 22.14
C GLY A 54 8.14 -2.39 21.16
N GLN A 55 7.57 -3.05 20.15
CA GLN A 55 8.30 -3.62 19.02
C GLN A 55 8.57 -2.54 17.95
N PRO A 56 9.66 -2.66 17.17
CA PRO A 56 9.88 -1.80 16.01
C PRO A 56 8.79 -2.03 14.94
N VAL A 57 8.60 -1.05 14.07
CA VAL A 57 7.72 -1.18 12.90
C VAL A 57 8.41 -2.06 11.86
N GLN A 58 7.72 -3.08 11.36
CA GLN A 58 8.23 -3.91 10.26
C GLN A 58 8.04 -3.14 8.95
N VAL A 59 9.15 -2.68 8.36
CA VAL A 59 9.12 -1.83 7.17
C VAL A 59 9.79 -2.55 6.01
N VAL A 60 9.13 -2.53 4.85
CA VAL A 60 9.73 -2.99 3.59
C VAL A 60 9.96 -1.79 2.67
N ALA A 61 11.12 -1.74 2.03
CA ALA A 61 11.42 -0.79 0.96
C ALA A 61 11.72 -1.55 -0.34
N SER A 62 11.17 -1.09 -1.46
CA SER A 62 11.38 -1.72 -2.77
C SER A 62 12.86 -1.67 -3.19
N THR A 63 13.45 -0.47 -3.22
CA THR A 63 14.82 -0.24 -3.70
C THR A 63 15.76 0.19 -2.59
N SER A 64 17.05 -0.06 -2.78
CA SER A 64 18.11 0.40 -1.86
C SER A 64 18.15 1.92 -1.64
N LEU A 65 17.76 2.73 -2.64
CA LEU A 65 17.67 4.18 -2.48
C LEU A 65 16.57 4.56 -1.49
N ILE A 66 15.41 3.92 -1.60
CA ILE A 66 14.29 4.14 -0.67
C ILE A 66 14.65 3.61 0.70
N GLY A 67 15.28 2.43 0.76
CA GLY A 67 15.78 1.85 2.00
C GLY A 67 16.69 2.79 2.78
N ASP A 68 17.61 3.48 2.12
CA ASP A 68 18.50 4.45 2.77
C ASP A 68 17.72 5.62 3.39
N VAL A 69 16.79 6.22 2.65
CA VAL A 69 15.94 7.32 3.14
C VAL A 69 15.10 6.85 4.34
N VAL A 70 14.47 5.69 4.22
CA VAL A 70 13.62 5.11 5.26
C VAL A 70 14.42 4.79 6.52
N ALA A 71 15.63 4.24 6.39
CA ALA A 71 16.52 3.97 7.52
C ALA A 71 16.91 5.26 8.25
N GLN A 72 17.24 6.33 7.52
CA GLN A 72 17.59 7.63 8.11
C GLN A 72 16.41 8.26 8.88
N VAL A 73 15.18 8.10 8.39
CA VAL A 73 13.98 8.63 9.06
C VAL A 73 13.53 7.77 10.23
N GLY A 74 13.52 6.44 10.07
CA GLY A 74 13.00 5.51 11.06
C GLY A 74 13.96 5.19 12.20
N GLY A 75 15.28 5.21 11.95
CA GLY A 75 16.29 4.90 12.95
C GLY A 75 16.01 3.60 13.69
N ASP A 76 16.16 3.60 15.01
CA ASP A 76 15.95 2.42 15.87
C ASP A 76 14.46 2.05 16.07
N ALA A 77 13.53 2.83 15.50
CA ALA A 77 12.08 2.57 15.63
C ALA A 77 11.54 1.58 14.59
N ILE A 78 12.36 1.18 13.61
CA ILE A 78 11.96 0.31 12.51
C ILE A 78 12.87 -0.91 12.38
N GLU A 79 12.31 -1.99 11.85
CA GLU A 79 13.05 -3.12 11.32
C GLU A 79 12.88 -3.11 9.80
N LEU A 80 13.92 -2.70 9.07
CA LEU A 80 13.86 -2.45 7.64
C LEU A 80 14.34 -3.66 6.84
N THR A 81 13.50 -4.14 5.91
CA THR A 81 13.89 -5.04 4.82
C THR A 81 13.90 -4.30 3.49
N THR A 82 15.02 -4.35 2.76
CA THR A 82 15.10 -3.83 1.40
C THR A 82 15.03 -4.99 0.41
N LEU A 83 14.13 -4.92 -0.58
CA LEU A 83 13.89 -6.03 -1.51
C LEU A 83 14.96 -6.12 -2.60
N MET A 84 15.34 -4.97 -3.17
CA MET A 84 16.31 -4.91 -4.26
C MET A 84 17.68 -4.43 -3.77
N ALA A 85 18.71 -5.21 -4.05
CA ALA A 85 20.10 -4.81 -3.85
C ALA A 85 20.50 -3.69 -4.85
N PRO A 86 21.55 -2.90 -4.54
CA PRO A 86 22.08 -1.91 -5.46
C PRO A 86 22.40 -2.50 -6.85
N GLY A 87 21.92 -1.84 -7.90
CA GLY A 87 22.15 -2.24 -9.29
C GLY A 87 21.16 -3.26 -9.86
N GLN A 88 20.17 -3.73 -9.08
CA GLN A 88 19.04 -4.48 -9.64
C GLN A 88 18.07 -3.55 -10.38
N ASP A 89 17.49 -4.06 -11.47
CA ASP A 89 16.52 -3.34 -12.29
C ASP A 89 15.10 -3.50 -11.71
N PRO A 90 14.42 -2.41 -11.34
CA PRO A 90 13.08 -2.48 -10.77
C PRO A 90 12.00 -2.90 -11.76
N HIS A 91 12.23 -2.76 -13.08
CA HIS A 91 11.25 -3.15 -14.10
C HIS A 91 11.19 -4.66 -14.34
N SER A 92 12.27 -5.38 -14.04
CA SER A 92 12.39 -6.82 -14.24
C SER A 92 12.61 -7.60 -12.95
N PHE A 93 12.45 -6.94 -11.80
CA PHE A 93 12.63 -7.59 -10.50
C PHE A 93 11.48 -8.55 -10.19
N GLN A 94 11.84 -9.77 -9.79
CA GLN A 94 10.90 -10.77 -9.29
C GLN A 94 11.25 -11.14 -7.84
N PRO A 95 10.33 -10.98 -6.87
CA PRO A 95 10.59 -11.33 -5.49
C PRO A 95 10.69 -12.86 -5.30
N GLY A 96 11.72 -13.28 -4.55
CA GLY A 96 11.81 -14.66 -4.07
C GLY A 96 10.94 -14.91 -2.83
N ALA A 97 10.82 -16.17 -2.41
CA ALA A 97 9.97 -16.57 -1.28
C ALA A 97 10.25 -15.80 0.03
N GLN A 98 11.51 -15.47 0.31
CA GLN A 98 11.89 -14.69 1.49
C GLN A 98 11.39 -13.25 1.41
N ALA A 99 11.46 -12.62 0.23
CA ALA A 99 10.93 -11.27 0.00
C ALA A 99 9.41 -11.25 0.19
N LEU A 100 8.71 -12.24 -0.36
CA LEU A 100 7.26 -12.37 -0.18
C LEU A 100 6.86 -12.58 1.28
N THR A 101 7.66 -13.31 2.04
CA THR A 101 7.46 -13.48 3.48
C THR A 101 7.62 -12.16 4.23
N ALA A 102 8.61 -11.35 3.86
CA ALA A 102 8.81 -10.03 4.47
C ALA A 102 7.65 -9.08 4.14
N VAL A 103 7.18 -9.09 2.89
CA VAL A 103 5.99 -8.32 2.44
C VAL A 103 4.75 -8.70 3.26
N ALA A 104 4.48 -10.00 3.42
CA ALA A 104 3.33 -10.49 4.16
C ALA A 104 3.36 -10.16 5.67
N GLN A 105 4.53 -9.84 6.22
CA GLN A 105 4.72 -9.51 7.64
C GLN A 105 4.95 -8.01 7.87
N ALA A 106 4.96 -7.20 6.81
CA ALA A 106 5.24 -5.78 6.91
C ALA A 106 4.04 -5.02 7.50
N ASP A 107 4.32 -4.01 8.30
CA ASP A 107 3.31 -3.02 8.73
C ASP A 107 3.12 -1.93 7.67
N VAL A 108 4.16 -1.66 6.85
CA VAL A 108 4.14 -0.67 5.77
C VAL A 108 5.19 -1.00 4.71
N ILE A 109 4.84 -0.74 3.46
CA ILE A 109 5.73 -0.95 2.30
C ILE A 109 5.94 0.38 1.59
N PHE A 110 7.20 0.76 1.38
CA PHE A 110 7.56 1.95 0.61
C PHE A 110 8.03 1.59 -0.79
N VAL A 111 7.44 2.24 -1.78
CA VAL A 111 7.77 2.10 -3.21
C VAL A 111 8.08 3.46 -3.80
N ASN A 112 8.73 3.52 -4.96
CA ASN A 112 8.97 4.77 -5.64
C ASN A 112 7.64 5.37 -6.08
N GLY A 113 6.81 4.56 -6.74
CA GLY A 113 5.62 4.99 -7.45
C GLY A 113 5.91 5.24 -8.93
N TRP A 114 4.89 5.73 -9.66
CA TRP A 114 4.97 6.04 -11.10
C TRP A 114 5.33 4.85 -12.00
N GLY A 115 4.99 3.63 -11.57
CA GLY A 115 5.19 2.41 -12.37
C GLY A 115 6.63 1.93 -12.45
N LEU A 116 7.54 2.44 -11.59
CA LEU A 116 8.93 1.98 -11.58
C LEU A 116 9.02 0.48 -11.20
N GLU A 117 8.24 0.05 -10.23
CA GLU A 117 8.23 -1.33 -9.71
C GLU A 117 6.94 -2.10 -10.06
N GLU A 118 6.40 -1.90 -11.26
CA GLU A 118 5.06 -2.40 -11.66
C GLU A 118 4.84 -3.89 -11.33
N SER A 119 5.71 -4.80 -11.78
CA SER A 119 5.59 -6.24 -11.52
C SER A 119 5.62 -6.59 -10.03
N LEU A 120 6.50 -5.91 -9.28
CA LEU A 120 6.64 -6.14 -7.84
C LEU A 120 5.40 -5.65 -7.08
N VAL A 121 4.82 -4.51 -7.47
CA VAL A 121 3.62 -3.98 -6.81
C VAL A 121 2.44 -4.94 -7.04
N GLU A 122 2.27 -5.49 -8.24
CA GLU A 122 1.24 -6.50 -8.53
C GLU A 122 1.38 -7.75 -7.63
N ASP A 123 2.61 -8.24 -7.47
CA ASP A 123 2.91 -9.38 -6.58
C ASP A 123 2.59 -9.03 -5.11
N ILE A 124 2.95 -7.83 -4.66
CA ILE A 124 2.72 -7.35 -3.30
C ILE A 124 1.23 -7.21 -3.01
N GLU A 125 0.46 -6.59 -3.91
CA GLU A 125 -0.98 -6.40 -3.76
C GLU A 125 -1.72 -7.75 -3.64
N THR A 126 -1.23 -8.79 -4.33
CA THR A 126 -1.81 -10.15 -4.25
C THR A 126 -1.57 -10.82 -2.89
N ILE A 127 -0.49 -10.47 -2.20
CA ILE A 127 -0.02 -11.17 -0.99
C ILE A 127 -0.34 -10.40 0.29
N GLY A 128 -0.34 -9.08 0.22
CA GLY A 128 -0.49 -8.18 1.35
C GLY A 128 -1.70 -7.27 1.22
N GLU A 129 -2.89 -7.81 0.94
CA GLU A 129 -4.14 -7.05 0.71
C GLU A 129 -4.43 -5.98 1.79
N GLU A 130 -3.91 -6.15 3.00
CA GLU A 130 -4.13 -5.25 4.14
C GLU A 130 -2.93 -4.33 4.45
N VAL A 131 -1.77 -4.53 3.81
CA VAL A 131 -0.55 -3.77 4.12
C VAL A 131 -0.53 -2.48 3.29
N PRO A 132 -0.41 -1.29 3.93
CA PRO A 132 -0.37 -0.04 3.18
C PRO A 132 0.89 0.07 2.33
N ILE A 133 0.70 0.29 1.03
CA ILE A 133 1.76 0.62 0.08
C ILE A 133 1.84 2.15 -0.05
N VAL A 134 2.98 2.72 0.32
CA VAL A 134 3.24 4.15 0.34
C VAL A 134 4.21 4.52 -0.79
N PRO A 135 3.73 5.18 -1.87
CA PRO A 135 4.62 5.74 -2.87
C PRO A 135 5.35 6.96 -2.30
N ILE A 136 6.68 6.93 -2.25
CA ILE A 136 7.48 8.06 -1.75
C ILE A 136 7.39 9.29 -2.67
N SER A 137 6.99 9.10 -3.92
CA SER A 137 6.70 10.18 -4.87
C SER A 137 5.26 10.70 -4.78
N ALA A 138 4.49 10.31 -3.76
CA ALA A 138 3.17 10.87 -3.53
C ALA A 138 3.24 12.40 -3.46
N ASN A 139 2.27 13.07 -4.06
CA ASN A 139 2.23 14.52 -4.16
C ASN A 139 3.50 15.13 -4.77
N ILE A 140 4.23 14.42 -5.63
CA ILE A 140 5.29 14.97 -6.48
C ILE A 140 4.76 15.02 -7.92
N GLU A 141 5.00 16.15 -8.60
CA GLU A 141 4.65 16.30 -10.00
C GLU A 141 5.72 15.62 -10.86
N PRO A 142 5.35 14.66 -11.72
CA PRO A 142 6.31 14.04 -12.61
C PRO A 142 6.68 15.03 -13.71
N LEU A 143 7.94 14.99 -14.14
CA LEU A 143 8.33 15.64 -15.38
C LEU A 143 7.84 14.76 -16.54
N LEU A 144 6.96 15.31 -17.37
CA LEU A 144 6.54 14.64 -18.59
C LEU A 144 7.61 14.85 -19.65
N LEU A 145 7.98 13.78 -20.35
CA LEU A 145 8.82 13.89 -21.53
C LEU A 145 8.00 14.60 -22.62
N GLY A 146 8.27 15.87 -22.85
CA GLY A 146 7.79 16.55 -24.06
C GLY A 146 8.42 15.88 -25.28
N GLU A 147 7.67 15.78 -26.38
CA GLU A 147 8.20 15.37 -27.69
C GLU A 147 9.42 16.23 -28.04
N HIS A 148 10.62 15.76 -27.70
CA HIS A 148 11.84 16.29 -28.28
C HIS A 148 11.83 15.81 -29.71
N GLY A 149 11.62 16.76 -30.63
CA GLY A 149 11.46 16.52 -32.05
C GLY A 149 12.49 15.55 -32.59
N ALA A 150 12.01 14.43 -33.12
CA ALA A 150 12.76 13.60 -34.03
C ALA A 150 13.03 14.40 -35.31
N ALA A 151 14.13 15.13 -35.32
CA ALA A 151 14.74 15.70 -36.51
C ALA A 151 16.25 15.46 -36.43
N ASP A 152 16.63 14.18 -36.44
CA ASP A 152 17.91 13.77 -36.99
C ASP A 152 17.60 13.08 -38.32
N ASP A 153 17.46 13.91 -39.36
CA ASP A 153 17.48 13.48 -40.75
C ASP A 153 18.89 12.94 -41.05
N HIS A 154 19.08 11.64 -40.82
CA HIS A 154 20.21 10.93 -41.42
C HIS A 154 19.87 10.64 -42.88
N GLU A 155 20.02 11.65 -43.73
CA GLU A 155 20.09 11.51 -45.18
C GLU A 155 21.28 10.61 -45.51
N ASN A 156 21.01 9.37 -45.93
CA ASN A 156 22.00 8.47 -46.49
C ASN A 156 22.28 8.88 -47.94
N GLU A 157 23.31 9.71 -48.15
CA GLU A 157 23.99 9.83 -49.43
C GLU A 157 24.78 8.54 -49.69
N ALA A 158 24.15 7.56 -50.33
CA ALA A 158 24.85 6.46 -50.97
C ALA A 158 24.90 6.74 -52.48
N GLU A 159 26.09 7.16 -52.91
CA GLU A 159 26.46 7.45 -54.28
C GLU A 159 26.28 6.26 -55.22
N ALA A 160 26.06 6.61 -56.49
CA ALA A 160 25.94 5.74 -57.64
C ALA A 160 27.18 4.86 -57.87
N GLU A 161 26.96 3.64 -58.37
CA GLU A 161 27.53 3.15 -59.64
C GLU A 161 26.57 2.16 -60.32
#